data_AF-T0LIE8-F1
#
_entry.id   AF-T0LIE8-F1
#
_cell.length_a   1.000
_cell.length_b   1.000
_cell.length_c   1.000
_cell.angle_alpha   90.00
_cell.angle_beta   90.00
_cell.angle_gamma   90.00
#
_symmetry.space_group_name_H-M   'P 1'
#
loop_
_entity.id
_entity.type
_entity.pdbx_description
1 polymer ?
#
loop_
_entity_poly.entity_id
_entity_poly.type
_entity_poly.pdbx_seq_one_letter_code
_entity_poly.pdbx_strand_id
1 'polypeptide(L)'
;MQRIYTEYCIEFSGPIVRIAPGQYSIDSLDAAKTIYGHGSHFAKNEWYVPWGNPALSNLFNELNPKVHSAMRRQVANVYSMSNMVSYEPYVDECTDIFAKRFTEFSENGRVIDLGHWFQCYALDVIGKITVRRACHGIIDSY
;
A
#
# COMPACT_ATOMS: atom_id res chain seq x y z
N MET A 1 -8.87 9.86 11.44
CA MET A 1 -10.22 10.16 11.97
C MET A 1 -11.04 8.89 12.27
N GLN A 2 -10.99 7.81 11.48
CA GLN A 2 -11.76 6.57 11.74
C GLN A 2 -11.26 5.71 12.92
N ARG A 3 -9.94 5.68 13.18
CA ARG A 3 -9.35 4.83 14.24
C ARG A 3 -9.81 5.17 15.66
N ILE A 4 -10.02 6.45 15.94
CA ILE A 4 -10.39 6.95 17.28
C ILE A 4 -11.83 6.56 17.65
N TYR A 5 -12.74 6.53 16.68
CA TYR A 5 -14.14 6.13 16.94
C TYR A 5 -14.28 4.62 17.19
N THR A 6 -13.46 3.79 16.54
CA THR A 6 -13.54 2.33 16.69
C THR A 6 -13.02 1.86 18.06
N GLU A 7 -11.91 2.42 18.54
CA GLU A 7 -11.34 2.08 19.86
C GLU A 7 -12.32 2.39 20.99
N TYR A 8 -12.94 3.58 20.95
CA TYR A 8 -13.92 3.99 21.95
C TYR A 8 -15.18 3.10 21.93
N CYS A 9 -15.68 2.74 20.75
CA CYS A 9 -16.89 1.92 20.65
C CYS A 9 -16.67 0.46 21.10
N ILE A 10 -15.49 -0.12 20.88
CA ILE A 10 -15.18 -1.50 21.30
C ILE A 10 -15.13 -1.61 22.83
N GLU A 11 -14.58 -0.60 23.50
CA GLU A 11 -14.48 -0.57 24.98
C GLU A 11 -15.85 -0.60 25.64
N PHE A 12 -16.87 0.02 25.03
CA PHE A 12 -18.22 0.10 25.59
C PHE A 12 -19.23 -0.92 25.04
N SER A 13 -19.06 -1.42 23.80
CA SER A 13 -20.07 -2.22 23.09
C SER A 13 -19.65 -3.66 22.77
N GLY A 14 -18.41 -4.04 23.10
CA GLY A 14 -17.86 -5.37 22.82
C GLY A 14 -17.19 -5.49 21.44
N PRO A 15 -16.66 -6.69 21.10
CA PRO A 15 -15.78 -6.90 19.95
C PRO A 15 -16.47 -6.79 18.57
N ILE A 16 -17.79 -6.65 18.53
CA ILE A 16 -18.56 -6.51 17.29
C ILE A 16 -19.49 -5.31 17.44
N VAL A 17 -19.24 -4.28 16.63
CA VAL A 17 -20.01 -3.04 16.62
C VAL A 17 -20.65 -2.85 15.26
N ARG A 18 -21.98 -2.69 15.21
CA ARG A 18 -22.68 -2.35 13.98
C ARG A 18 -22.54 -0.86 13.69
N ILE A 19 -21.93 -0.52 12.54
CA ILE A 19 -21.71 0.88 12.12
C ILE A 19 -22.83 1.39 11.21
N ALA A 20 -23.46 0.51 10.42
CA ALA A 20 -24.58 0.84 9.54
C ALA A 20 -25.44 -0.43 9.28
N PRO A 21 -26.61 -0.32 8.62
CA PRO A 21 -27.35 -1.51 8.17
C PRO A 21 -26.46 -2.40 7.30
N GLY A 22 -26.24 -3.65 7.73
CA GLY A 22 -25.39 -4.61 7.02
C GLY A 22 -23.88 -4.35 7.10
N GLN A 23 -23.42 -3.37 7.89
CA GLN A 23 -22.00 -3.06 8.05
C GLN A 23 -21.60 -3.18 9.52
N TYR A 24 -20.56 -3.98 9.77
CA TYR A 24 -20.08 -4.31 11.11
C TYR A 24 -18.58 -4.09 11.18
N SER A 25 -18.14 -3.45 12.26
CA SER A 25 -16.75 -3.40 12.69
C SER A 25 -16.54 -4.57 13.65
N ILE A 26 -15.56 -5.42 13.36
CA ILE A 26 -15.28 -6.64 14.12
C ILE A 26 -13.82 -6.62 14.54
N ASP A 27 -13.58 -6.68 15.84
CA ASP A 27 -12.26 -6.78 16.45
C ASP A 27 -12.10 -8.16 17.10
N SER A 28 -11.82 -9.17 16.27
CA SER A 28 -11.58 -10.55 16.70
C SER A 28 -10.64 -11.26 15.75
N LEU A 29 -9.63 -11.94 16.31
CA LEU A 29 -8.64 -12.70 15.54
C LEU A 29 -9.27 -13.87 14.77
N ASP A 30 -10.23 -14.57 15.39
CA ASP A 30 -10.90 -15.70 14.77
C ASP A 30 -11.78 -15.22 13.60
N ALA A 31 -12.48 -14.11 13.78
CA ALA A 31 -13.25 -13.48 12.70
C ALA A 31 -12.33 -13.02 11.56
N ALA A 32 -11.17 -12.44 11.86
CA ALA A 32 -10.20 -12.03 10.83
C ALA A 32 -9.72 -13.23 10.00
N LYS A 33 -9.47 -14.39 10.63
CA LYS A 33 -9.13 -15.63 9.93
C LYS A 33 -10.29 -16.15 9.07
N THR A 34 -11.52 -16.07 9.55
CA THR A 34 -12.70 -16.50 8.77
C THR A 34 -12.95 -15.58 7.57
N ILE A 35 -12.81 -14.26 7.74
CA ILE A 35 -13.10 -13.26 6.72
C ILE A 35 -11.98 -13.19 5.67
N TYR A 36 -10.72 -13.14 6.10
CA TYR A 36 -9.56 -12.96 5.20
C TYR A 36 -8.78 -14.25 4.93
N GLY A 37 -9.20 -15.38 5.49
CA GLY A 37 -8.52 -16.66 5.35
C GLY A 37 -8.53 -17.22 3.93
N HIS A 38 -7.65 -18.20 3.71
CA HIS A 38 -7.57 -18.89 2.44
C HIS A 38 -8.86 -19.69 2.17
N GLY A 39 -9.44 -19.54 0.99
CA GLY A 39 -10.73 -20.15 0.66
C GLY A 39 -11.95 -19.42 1.26
N SER A 40 -11.74 -18.23 1.84
CA SER A 40 -12.85 -17.38 2.29
C SER A 40 -13.84 -17.11 1.15
N HIS A 41 -15.13 -17.26 1.46
CA HIS A 41 -16.23 -16.95 0.55
C HIS A 41 -16.66 -15.48 0.64
N PHE A 42 -15.99 -14.67 1.48
CA PHE A 42 -16.27 -13.25 1.59
C PHE A 42 -15.65 -12.50 0.41
N ALA A 43 -16.50 -12.12 -0.54
CA ALA A 43 -16.11 -11.24 -1.65
C ALA A 43 -15.99 -9.79 -1.19
N LYS A 44 -15.23 -8.98 -1.94
CA LYS A 44 -15.18 -7.53 -1.74
C LYS A 44 -16.60 -6.96 -1.91
N ASN A 45 -16.91 -5.93 -1.13
CA ASN A 45 -18.19 -5.22 -1.21
C ASN A 45 -18.13 -4.08 -2.23
N GLU A 46 -19.30 -3.50 -2.54
CA GLU A 46 -19.44 -2.38 -3.48
C GLU A 46 -18.66 -1.12 -3.07
N TRP A 47 -18.22 -1.02 -1.82
CA TRP A 47 -17.34 0.06 -1.36
C TRP A 47 -16.05 0.16 -2.18
N TYR A 48 -15.58 -0.95 -2.77
CA TYR A 48 -14.40 -0.97 -3.63
C TYR A 48 -14.65 -0.38 -5.02
N VAL A 49 -15.88 -0.41 -5.54
CA VAL A 49 -16.24 0.04 -6.91
C VAL A 49 -15.75 1.45 -7.25
N PRO A 50 -15.97 2.50 -6.41
CA PRO A 50 -15.56 3.87 -6.74
C PRO A 50 -14.05 4.08 -6.85
N TRP A 51 -13.23 3.12 -6.43
CA TRP A 51 -11.77 3.21 -6.47
C TRP A 51 -11.16 2.77 -7.82
N GLY A 52 -11.98 2.65 -8.86
CA GLY A 52 -11.51 2.37 -10.21
C GLY A 52 -12.28 3.13 -11.28
N ASN A 53 -12.01 2.78 -12.52
CA ASN A 53 -12.67 3.42 -13.65
C ASN A 53 -14.13 2.91 -13.73
N PRO A 54 -15.13 3.80 -13.92
CA PRO A 54 -16.53 3.38 -14.09
C PRO A 54 -16.76 2.36 -15.22
N ALA A 55 -15.89 2.35 -16.24
CA ALA A 55 -16.00 1.47 -17.41
C ALA A 55 -15.16 0.18 -17.30
N LEU A 56 -14.14 0.13 -16.41
CA LEU A 56 -13.20 -0.99 -16.33
C LEU A 56 -12.75 -1.22 -14.88
N SER A 57 -12.85 -2.47 -14.42
CA SER A 57 -12.27 -2.89 -13.14
C SER A 57 -10.75 -3.04 -13.26
N ASN A 58 -10.06 -2.65 -12.18
CA ASN A 58 -8.66 -2.86 -11.93
C ASN A 58 -8.48 -3.94 -10.85
N LEU A 59 -7.23 -4.34 -10.59
CA LEU A 59 -6.92 -5.39 -9.61
C LEU A 59 -7.42 -5.03 -8.19
N PHE A 60 -7.53 -3.75 -7.85
CA PHE A 60 -7.97 -3.31 -6.54
C PHE A 60 -9.51 -3.37 -6.39
N ASN A 61 -10.27 -2.88 -7.36
CA ASN A 61 -11.73 -2.78 -7.27
C ASN A 61 -12.51 -3.97 -7.84
N GLU A 62 -11.87 -4.97 -8.46
CA GLU A 62 -12.54 -6.18 -8.93
C GLU A 62 -13.18 -6.96 -7.78
N LEU A 63 -14.51 -7.15 -7.87
CA LEU A 63 -15.33 -7.82 -6.85
C LEU A 63 -15.37 -9.33 -7.04
N ASN A 64 -15.27 -9.82 -8.28
CA ASN A 64 -15.34 -11.24 -8.59
C ASN A 64 -14.00 -11.92 -8.24
N PRO A 65 -13.97 -12.86 -7.27
CA PRO A 65 -12.73 -13.50 -6.85
C PRO A 65 -12.02 -14.26 -7.97
N LYS A 66 -12.76 -14.83 -8.94
CA LYS A 66 -12.18 -15.57 -10.07
C LYS A 66 -11.45 -14.63 -11.02
N VAL A 67 -12.08 -13.50 -11.37
CA VAL A 67 -11.49 -12.48 -12.25
C VAL A 67 -10.29 -11.83 -11.54
N HIS A 68 -10.45 -11.45 -10.28
CA HIS A 68 -9.38 -10.92 -9.45
C HIS A 68 -8.18 -11.87 -9.37
N SER A 69 -8.42 -13.17 -9.18
CA SER A 69 -7.35 -14.18 -9.16
C SER A 69 -6.62 -14.27 -10.50
N ALA A 70 -7.32 -14.17 -11.62
CA ALA A 70 -6.71 -14.18 -12.95
C ALA A 70 -5.85 -12.93 -13.17
N MET A 71 -6.36 -11.74 -12.82
CA MET A 71 -5.61 -10.48 -12.91
C MET A 71 -4.37 -10.50 -12.00
N ARG A 72 -4.51 -10.97 -10.75
CA ARG A 72 -3.39 -11.10 -9.81
C ARG A 72 -2.30 -12.01 -10.37
N ARG A 73 -2.67 -13.12 -11.00
CA ARG A 73 -1.72 -14.07 -11.58
C ARG A 73 -0.87 -13.43 -12.69
N GLN A 74 -1.43 -12.50 -13.47
CA GLN A 74 -0.69 -11.81 -14.53
C GLN A 74 0.45 -10.95 -13.98
N VAL A 75 0.27 -10.31 -12.81
CA VAL A 75 1.28 -9.44 -12.19
C VAL A 75 2.15 -10.15 -11.15
N ALA A 76 1.75 -11.34 -10.69
CA ALA A 76 2.43 -12.05 -9.60
C ALA A 76 3.91 -12.33 -9.85
N ASN A 77 4.32 -12.52 -11.12
CA ASN A 77 5.71 -12.80 -11.46
C ASN A 77 6.65 -11.63 -11.06
N VAL A 78 6.22 -10.39 -11.23
CA VAL A 78 6.98 -9.17 -10.85
C VAL A 78 7.33 -9.17 -9.37
N TYR A 79 6.48 -9.78 -8.53
CA TYR A 79 6.67 -9.89 -7.08
C TYR A 79 7.32 -11.22 -6.65
N SER A 80 7.87 -12.00 -7.57
CA SER A 80 8.60 -13.24 -7.23
C SER A 80 9.92 -12.92 -6.54
N MET A 81 10.41 -13.83 -5.69
CA MET A 81 11.68 -13.67 -4.98
C MET A 81 12.86 -13.41 -5.94
N SER A 82 12.90 -14.12 -7.07
CA SER A 82 13.94 -13.92 -8.09
C SER A 82 13.93 -12.52 -8.68
N ASN A 83 12.73 -11.97 -8.96
CA ASN A 83 12.62 -10.62 -9.48
C ASN A 83 12.90 -9.57 -8.41
N MET A 84 12.48 -9.80 -7.15
CA MET A 84 12.80 -8.88 -6.05
C MET A 84 14.31 -8.74 -5.83
N VAL A 85 15.06 -9.84 -5.89
CA VAL A 85 16.53 -9.79 -5.81
C VAL A 85 17.11 -9.01 -7.00
N SER A 86 16.55 -9.18 -8.21
CA SER A 86 16.99 -8.38 -9.36
C SER A 86 16.76 -6.87 -9.21
N TYR A 87 15.93 -6.45 -8.25
CA TYR A 87 15.62 -5.04 -8.00
C TYR A 87 16.53 -4.37 -6.97
N GLU A 88 17.27 -5.15 -6.18
CA GLU A 88 18.20 -4.66 -5.15
C GLU A 88 19.14 -3.56 -5.67
N PRO A 89 19.79 -3.70 -6.85
CA PRO A 89 20.71 -2.67 -7.34
C PRO A 89 20.04 -1.31 -7.59
N TYR A 90 18.75 -1.30 -7.96
CA TYR A 90 18.01 -0.05 -8.17
C TYR A 90 17.66 0.64 -6.85
N VAL A 91 17.40 -0.16 -5.80
CA VAL A 91 17.14 0.34 -4.45
C VAL A 91 18.43 0.88 -3.84
N ASP A 92 19.54 0.17 -4.01
CA ASP A 92 20.86 0.57 -3.53
C ASP A 92 21.26 1.93 -4.11
N GLU A 93 21.12 2.10 -5.43
CA GLU A 93 21.45 3.37 -6.09
C GLU A 93 20.57 4.54 -5.56
N CYS A 94 19.28 4.31 -5.32
CA CYS A 94 18.40 5.33 -4.73
C CYS A 94 18.78 5.62 -3.27
N THR A 95 19.18 4.60 -2.52
CA THR A 95 19.59 4.72 -1.11
C THR A 95 20.88 5.51 -1.00
N ASP A 96 21.85 5.27 -1.87
CA ASP A 96 23.12 6.00 -1.92
C ASP A 96 22.90 7.50 -2.18
N ILE A 97 22.04 7.82 -3.15
CA ILE A 97 21.68 9.22 -3.46
C ILE A 97 20.97 9.83 -2.24
N PHE A 98 20.02 9.12 -1.64
CA PHE A 98 19.28 9.59 -0.48
C PHE A 98 20.19 9.88 0.72
N ALA A 99 21.11 8.96 1.04
CA ALA A 99 22.10 9.12 2.10
C ALA A 99 23.02 10.32 1.83
N LYS A 100 23.48 10.49 0.58
CA LYS A 100 24.28 11.65 0.18
C LYS A 100 23.54 12.96 0.44
N ARG A 101 22.26 13.06 0.05
CA ARG A 101 21.45 14.27 0.30
C ARG A 101 21.28 14.56 1.79
N PHE A 102 21.09 13.53 2.61
CA PHE A 102 20.96 13.69 4.05
C PHE A 102 22.25 14.20 4.70
N THR A 103 23.40 13.72 4.24
CA THR A 103 24.71 14.27 4.64
C THR A 103 24.82 15.74 4.25
N GLU A 104 24.46 16.12 3.01
CA GLU A 104 24.47 17.51 2.55
C GLU A 104 23.53 18.41 3.39
N PHE A 105 22.37 17.91 3.82
CA PHE A 105 21.46 18.68 4.68
C PHE A 105 21.98 18.86 6.09
N SER A 106 22.62 17.81 6.63
CA SER A 106 23.26 17.84 7.94
C SER A 106 24.39 18.87 7.99
N GLU A 107 25.29 18.85 6.99
CA GLU A 107 26.41 19.78 6.88
C GLU A 107 25.97 21.25 6.74
N ASN A 108 24.86 21.49 6.03
CA ASN A 108 24.30 22.82 5.84
C ASN A 108 23.36 23.27 6.98
N GLY A 109 23.12 22.43 8.00
CA GLY A 109 22.21 22.73 9.11
C GLY A 109 20.77 23.01 8.67
N ARG A 110 20.31 22.43 7.56
CA ARG A 110 18.96 22.68 7.03
C ARG A 110 17.91 21.86 7.76
N VAL A 111 16.83 22.52 8.15
CA VAL A 111 15.61 21.84 8.60
C VAL A 111 14.91 21.27 7.37
N ILE A 112 14.62 19.96 7.39
CA ILE A 112 13.96 19.26 6.29
C ILE A 112 12.69 18.56 6.77
N ASP A 113 11.70 18.44 5.89
CA ASP A 113 10.54 17.58 6.12
C ASP A 113 10.87 16.15 5.69
N LEU A 114 11.07 15.28 6.67
CA LEU A 114 11.33 13.86 6.43
C LEU A 114 10.19 13.16 5.68
N GLY A 115 8.93 13.57 5.90
CA GLY A 115 7.78 12.98 5.22
C GLY A 115 7.83 13.19 3.71
N HIS A 116 8.15 14.43 3.30
CA HIS A 116 8.38 14.76 1.90
C HIS A 116 9.53 13.95 1.29
N TRP A 117 10.68 13.89 1.98
CA TRP A 117 11.86 13.18 1.48
C TRP A 117 11.64 11.67 1.36
N PHE A 118 10.93 11.03 2.30
CA PHE A 118 10.56 9.63 2.20
C PHE A 118 9.56 9.37 1.08
N GLN A 119 8.64 10.31 0.81
CA GLN A 119 7.73 10.21 -0.33
C GLN A 119 8.50 10.27 -1.66
N CYS A 120 9.46 11.18 -1.79
CA CYS A 120 10.34 11.27 -2.95
C CYS A 120 11.17 9.98 -3.14
N TYR A 121 11.70 9.42 -2.06
CA TYR A 121 12.42 8.14 -2.08
C TYR A 121 11.54 6.98 -2.56
N ALA A 122 10.35 6.83 -1.97
CA ALA A 122 9.44 5.74 -2.34
C ALA A 122 9.03 5.83 -3.82
N LEU A 123 8.77 7.05 -4.33
CA LEU A 123 8.43 7.27 -5.73
C LEU A 123 9.59 6.94 -6.67
N ASP A 124 10.83 7.32 -6.33
CA ASP A 124 11.99 7.04 -7.17
C ASP A 124 12.34 5.56 -7.23
N VAL A 125 12.26 4.85 -6.09
CA VAL A 125 12.49 3.41 -6.03
C VAL A 125 11.47 2.67 -6.89
N ILE A 126 10.17 2.94 -6.70
CA ILE A 126 9.11 2.30 -7.47
C ILE A 126 9.19 2.68 -8.96
N GLY A 127 9.55 3.93 -9.25
CA GLY A 127 9.79 4.44 -10.61
C GLY A 127 10.90 3.68 -11.33
N LYS A 128 12.05 3.49 -10.66
CA LYS A 128 13.16 2.71 -11.22
C LYS A 128 12.79 1.25 -11.44
N ILE A 129 12.11 0.62 -10.50
CA ILE A 129 11.70 -0.79 -10.63
C ILE A 129 10.70 -0.97 -11.78
N THR A 130 9.75 -0.05 -11.93
CA THR A 130 8.61 -0.22 -12.84
C THR A 130 8.88 0.32 -14.25
N VAL A 131 9.50 1.50 -14.35
CA VAL A 131 9.67 2.28 -15.60
C VAL A 131 11.14 2.34 -16.02
N ARG A 132 12.06 1.73 -15.25
CA ARG A 132 13.52 1.79 -15.46
C ARG A 132 14.07 3.22 -15.49
N ARG A 133 13.36 4.16 -14.87
CA ARG A 133 13.74 5.57 -14.76
C ARG A 133 13.28 6.09 -13.40
N ALA A 134 14.15 6.83 -12.72
CA ALA A 134 13.74 7.53 -11.50
C ALA A 134 12.65 8.55 -11.83
N CYS A 135 11.67 8.71 -10.95
CA CYS A 135 10.60 9.67 -11.10
C CYS A 135 11.02 11.10 -10.72
N HIS A 136 12.33 11.36 -10.68
CA HIS A 136 12.95 12.67 -10.42
C HIS A 136 12.70 13.22 -9.01
N GLY A 137 12.23 12.42 -8.06
CA GLY A 137 11.92 12.87 -6.70
C GLY A 137 13.15 13.33 -5.93
N ILE A 138 14.14 12.46 -5.77
CA ILE A 138 15.41 12.76 -5.06
C ILE A 138 16.41 13.44 -6.01
N ILE A 139 16.34 13.10 -7.30
CA ILE A 139 17.33 13.51 -8.30
C ILE A 139 17.13 14.97 -8.74
N ASP A 140 15.88 15.45 -8.83
CA ASP A 140 15.58 16.84 -9.25
C ASP A 140 15.16 17.73 -8.07
N SER A 141 15.33 17.24 -6.83
CA SER A 141 15.28 18.10 -5.65
C SER A 141 16.52 19.01 -5.66
N TYR A 142 16.39 20.17 -6.34
CA TYR A 142 17.36 21.24 -6.66
C TYR A 142 18.13 21.10 -7.97
#